data_AF-A0A7J0E4R7-F1
#
_entry.id   AF-A0A7J0E4R7-F1
#
_cell.length_a   1.000
_cell.length_b   1.000
_cell.length_c   1.000
_cell.angle_alpha   90.00
_cell.angle_beta   90.00
_cell.angle_gamma   90.00
#
_symmetry.space_group_name_H-M   'P 1'
#
loop_
_entity.id
_entity.type
_entity.pdbx_description
1 polymer ?
#
loop_
_entity_poly.entity_id
_entity_poly.type
_entity_poly.pdbx_seq_one_letter_code
_entity_poly.pdbx_strand_id
1 'polypeptide(L)'
;MTTLPSAGAGAVGRKSRLRGVVFDMDGTLTVPVIDFQAMYRAVLGEDDYLTIKASNPSGIDILYHIENWSPEKQQRAYEIIADFERQGLDRLQIMPG
;
A
#
# COMPACT_ATOMS: atom_id res chain seq x y z
N MET A 1 -58.74 27.25 -13.55
CA MET A 1 -58.27 25.86 -13.71
C MET A 1 -56.78 25.90 -14.00
N THR A 2 -56.06 25.15 -13.19
CA THR A 2 -54.61 25.00 -12.97
C THR A 2 -53.83 24.53 -14.20
N THR A 3 -52.57 24.95 -14.34
CA THR A 3 -51.40 24.04 -14.49
C THR A 3 -50.07 24.79 -14.31
N LEU A 4 -49.27 24.34 -13.34
CA LEU A 4 -47.83 24.66 -13.19
C LEU A 4 -47.02 23.61 -13.97
N PRO A 5 -45.86 23.94 -14.57
CA PRO A 5 -44.97 22.94 -15.12
C PRO A 5 -44.23 22.20 -14.00
N SER A 6 -44.19 20.88 -14.16
CA SER A 6 -43.53 19.90 -13.30
C SER A 6 -42.03 20.18 -13.15
N ALA A 7 -41.52 20.03 -11.93
CA ALA A 7 -40.08 19.98 -11.65
C ALA A 7 -39.41 18.89 -12.51
N GLY A 8 -38.30 19.24 -13.15
CA GLY A 8 -37.44 18.30 -13.85
C GLY A 8 -36.92 17.26 -12.87
N ALA A 9 -37.35 16.01 -13.06
CA ALA A 9 -36.76 14.87 -12.39
C ALA A 9 -35.27 14.84 -12.75
N GLY A 10 -34.42 15.10 -11.75
CA GLY A 10 -32.99 14.90 -11.89
C GLY A 10 -32.75 13.49 -12.42
N ALA A 11 -32.00 13.40 -13.52
CA ALA A 11 -31.61 12.12 -14.09
C ALA A 11 -30.81 11.36 -13.02
N VAL A 12 -31.48 10.46 -12.30
CA VAL A 12 -30.82 9.47 -11.46
C VAL A 12 -30.14 8.54 -12.45
N GLY A 13 -28.89 8.87 -12.78
CA GLY A 13 -28.03 8.05 -13.61
C GLY A 13 -28.09 6.63 -13.10
N ARG A 14 -28.51 5.70 -13.97
CA ARG A 14 -28.71 4.29 -13.64
C ARG A 14 -27.37 3.75 -13.13
N LYS A 15 -27.21 3.59 -11.81
CA LYS A 15 -25.95 3.14 -11.19
C LYS A 15 -25.54 1.83 -11.86
N SER A 16 -24.35 1.79 -12.42
CA SER A 16 -23.80 0.60 -13.08
C SER A 16 -23.81 -0.58 -12.11
N ARG A 17 -24.39 -1.70 -12.54
CA ARG A 17 -24.49 -2.91 -11.71
C ARG A 17 -23.12 -3.56 -11.58
N LEU A 18 -22.52 -3.48 -10.39
CA LEU A 18 -21.31 -4.22 -10.02
C LEU A 18 -21.53 -5.72 -10.29
N ARG A 19 -20.63 -6.34 -11.06
CA ARG A 19 -20.71 -7.76 -11.43
C ARG A 19 -19.90 -8.66 -10.50
N GLY A 20 -18.85 -8.13 -9.90
CA GLY A 20 -17.96 -8.82 -8.96
C GLY A 20 -16.84 -7.89 -8.51
N VAL A 21 -16.18 -8.28 -7.42
CA VAL A 21 -14.97 -7.64 -6.87
C VAL A 21 -13.98 -8.76 -6.60
N VAL A 22 -12.71 -8.54 -6.95
CA VAL A 22 -11.62 -9.46 -6.63
C VAL A 22 -10.69 -8.74 -5.66
N PHE A 23 -10.36 -9.39 -4.55
CA PHE A 23 -9.38 -8.90 -3.59
C PHE A 23 -8.10 -9.70 -3.78
N ASP A 24 -7.01 -9.01 -4.15
CA ASP A 24 -5.68 -9.60 -4.22
C ASP A 24 -5.19 -9.82 -2.78
N MET A 25 -5.04 -11.08 -2.37
CA MET A 25 -4.55 -11.43 -1.03
C MET A 25 -3.11 -11.93 -1.03
N ASP A 26 -2.64 -12.50 -2.14
CA ASP A 26 -1.31 -13.10 -2.27
C ASP A 26 -0.36 -12.29 -3.18
N GLY A 27 -0.82 -11.14 -3.69
CA GLY A 27 -0.01 -10.23 -4.50
C GLY A 27 0.17 -10.72 -5.93
N THR A 28 -0.78 -11.52 -6.43
CA THR A 28 -0.70 -12.15 -7.76
C THR A 28 -1.39 -11.32 -8.85
N LEU A 29 -2.24 -10.37 -8.48
CA LEU A 29 -2.95 -9.52 -9.43
C LEU A 29 -2.19 -8.23 -9.76
N THR A 30 -1.13 -7.92 -9.02
CA THR A 30 -0.31 -6.73 -9.20
C THR A 30 1.15 -7.06 -9.44
N VAL A 31 1.83 -6.25 -10.22
CA VAL A 31 3.28 -6.30 -10.34
C VAL A 31 3.88 -5.80 -9.01
N PRO A 32 4.89 -6.47 -8.42
CA PRO A 32 5.59 -5.93 -7.26
C PRO A 32 6.26 -4.59 -7.59
N VAL A 33 5.89 -3.53 -6.88
CA VAL A 33 6.37 -2.16 -7.14
C VAL A 33 7.09 -1.50 -5.97
N ILE A 34 7.07 -2.12 -4.79
CA ILE A 34 7.80 -1.64 -3.61
C ILE A 34 9.21 -2.24 -3.62
N ASP A 35 10.23 -1.37 -3.55
CA ASP A 35 11.60 -1.79 -3.33
C ASP A 35 11.85 -2.00 -1.83
N PHE A 36 11.59 -3.23 -1.37
CA PHE A 36 11.80 -3.62 0.02
C PHE A 36 13.27 -3.48 0.45
N GLN A 37 14.24 -3.65 -0.45
CA GLN A 37 15.64 -3.53 -0.06
C GLN A 37 16.03 -2.08 0.21
N ALA A 38 15.51 -1.13 -0.57
CA ALA A 38 15.68 0.29 -0.31
C ALA A 38 14.96 0.70 0.98
N MET A 39 13.74 0.17 1.20
CA MET A 39 12.98 0.41 2.44
C MET A 39 13.75 -0.08 3.67
N TYR A 40 14.30 -1.30 3.65
CA TYR A 40 15.06 -1.84 4.79
C TYR A 40 16.30 -1.01 5.10
N ARG A 41 17.03 -0.56 4.08
CA ARG A 41 18.17 0.36 4.28
C ARG A 41 17.74 1.70 4.86
N ALA A 42 16.62 2.25 4.42
CA ALA A 42 16.11 3.51 4.94
C ALA A 42 15.69 3.40 6.41
N VAL A 43 15.08 2.29 6.81
CA VAL A 43 14.65 2.04 8.20
C VAL A 43 15.83 1.72 9.12
N LEU A 44 16.69 0.79 8.72
CA LEU A 44 17.76 0.25 9.58
C LEU A 44 19.06 1.07 9.51
N GLY A 45 19.31 1.76 8.40
CA GLY A 45 20.64 2.21 8.02
C GLY A 45 21.44 1.12 7.30
N GLU A 46 22.51 1.52 6.60
CA GLU A 46 23.28 0.60 5.74
C GLU A 46 24.01 -0.48 6.55
N ASP A 47 24.68 -0.11 7.65
CA ASP A 47 25.51 -1.02 8.43
C ASP A 47 24.66 -2.12 9.13
N ASP A 48 23.54 -1.72 9.73
CA ASP A 48 22.62 -2.65 10.39
C ASP A 48 21.91 -3.54 9.36
N TYR A 49 21.53 -2.99 8.20
CA TYR A 49 20.95 -3.76 7.10
C TYR A 49 21.89 -4.87 6.63
N LEU A 50 23.17 -4.55 6.38
CA LEU A 50 24.16 -5.53 5.93
C LEU A 50 24.40 -6.61 6.99
N THR A 51 24.49 -6.21 8.26
CA THR A 51 24.69 -7.13 9.39
C THR A 51 23.53 -8.12 9.52
N ILE A 52 22.29 -7.62 9.55
CA ILE A 52 21.09 -8.45 9.71
C ILE A 52 20.86 -9.34 8.48
N LYS A 53 21.13 -8.83 7.28
CA LYS A 53 21.02 -9.62 6.05
C LYS A 53 22.01 -10.78 6.02
N ALA A 54 23.23 -10.57 6.51
CA ALA A 54 24.25 -11.62 6.56
C ALA A 54 23.87 -12.73 7.56
N SER A 55 23.18 -12.41 8.65
CA SER A 55 22.72 -13.41 9.62
C SER A 55 21.44 -14.13 9.20
N ASN A 56 20.63 -13.54 8.31
CA ASN A 56 19.28 -14.03 7.99
C ASN A 56 19.12 -14.32 6.48
N PRO A 57 19.54 -15.51 5.99
CA PRO A 57 19.46 -15.85 4.57
C PRO A 57 18.02 -16.01 4.04
N SER A 58 17.04 -16.21 4.93
CA SER A 58 15.61 -16.32 4.60
C SER A 58 14.90 -14.97 4.41
N GLY A 59 15.58 -13.86 4.67
CA GLY A 59 14.99 -12.51 4.60
C GLY A 59 14.90 -11.82 5.96
N ILE A 60 14.49 -10.55 5.93
CA ILE A 60 14.40 -9.67 7.08
C ILE A 60 12.93 -9.42 7.38
N ASP A 61 12.48 -9.75 8.60
CA ASP A 61 11.18 -9.29 9.11
C ASP A 61 11.38 -7.93 9.77
N ILE A 62 11.21 -6.88 8.96
CA ILE A 62 11.49 -5.51 9.41
C ILE A 62 10.60 -5.09 10.58
N LEU A 63 9.35 -5.57 10.64
CA LEU A 63 8.41 -5.20 11.69
C LEU A 63 8.82 -5.81 13.03
N TYR A 64 9.25 -7.07 13.02
CA TYR A 64 9.82 -7.72 14.20
C TYR A 64 11.09 -6.99 14.69
N HIS A 65 11.95 -6.54 13.77
CA HIS A 65 13.17 -5.82 14.14
C HIS A 65 12.92 -4.47 14.83
N ILE A 66 11.88 -3.73 14.42
CA ILE A 66 11.56 -2.41 14.97
C ILE A 66 10.59 -2.45 16.17
N GLU A 67 10.02 -3.60 16.49
CA GLU A 67 9.03 -3.76 17.57
C GLU A 67 9.55 -3.27 18.93
N ASN A 68 10.83 -3.52 19.21
CA ASN A 68 11.47 -3.21 20.50
C ASN A 68 12.31 -1.92 20.49
N TRP A 69 12.18 -1.09 19.44
CA TRP A 69 12.87 0.20 19.38
C TRP A 69 12.23 1.22 20.34
N SER A 70 12.94 2.33 20.60
CA SER A 70 12.32 3.44 21.32
C SER A 70 11.12 3.97 20.53
N PRO A 71 10.07 4.50 21.19
CA PRO A 71 8.86 4.97 20.52
C PRO A 71 9.15 5.95 19.38
N GLU A 72 10.12 6.85 19.55
CA GLU A 72 10.49 7.85 18.54
C GLU A 72 11.15 7.21 17.31
N LYS A 73 12.01 6.21 17.53
CA LYS A 73 12.65 5.46 16.44
C LYS A 73 11.63 4.61 15.70
N GLN A 74 10.72 3.96 16.43
CA GLN A 74 9.66 3.16 15.86
C GLN A 74 8.70 4.03 15.03
N GLN A 75 8.31 5.19 15.54
CA GLN A 75 7.49 6.16 14.80
C GLN A 75 8.15 6.56 13.48
N ARG A 76 9.44 6.90 13.51
CA ARG A 76 10.20 7.26 12.30
C ARG A 76 10.33 6.09 11.32
N ALA A 77 10.49 4.87 11.82
CA ALA A 77 10.51 3.67 10.97
C ALA A 77 9.17 3.48 10.24
N TYR A 78 8.05 3.63 10.94
CA TYR A 78 6.72 3.55 10.34
C TYR A 78 6.45 4.66 9.33
N GLU A 79 6.93 5.88 9.58
CA GLU A 79 6.84 6.99 8.61
C GLU A 79 7.56 6.63 7.30
N ILE A 80 8.76 6.07 7.40
CA ILE A 80 9.51 5.62 6.22
C ILE A 80 8.75 4.51 5.49
N ILE A 81 8.26 3.49 6.20
CA ILE A 81 7.49 2.38 5.61
C ILE A 81 6.25 2.93 4.88
N ALA A 82 5.49 3.81 5.53
CA ALA A 82 4.29 4.41 4.96
C ALA A 82 4.60 5.24 3.69
N ASP A 83 5.76 5.90 3.64
CA ASP A 83 6.19 6.62 2.44
C ASP A 83 6.54 5.69 1.27
N PHE A 84 7.15 4.52 1.56
CA PHE A 84 7.38 3.49 0.54
C PHE A 84 6.07 2.84 0.08
N GLU A 85 5.14 2.58 0.99
CA GLU A 85 3.80 2.06 0.66
C GLU A 85 3.02 3.04 -0.23
N ARG A 86 3.05 4.34 0.10
CA ARG A 86 2.43 5.39 -0.72
C ARG A 86 3.02 5.42 -2.14
N GLN A 87 4.35 5.36 -2.26
CA GLN A 87 5.01 5.26 -3.56
C GLN A 87 4.62 3.99 -4.32
N GLY A 88 4.45 2.87 -3.62
CA GLY A 88 3.97 1.61 -4.19
C GLY A 88 2.55 1.76 -4.75
N LEU A 89 1.64 2.39 -4.01
CA LEU A 89 0.29 2.68 -4.45
C LEU A 89 0.28 3.57 -5.71
N ASP A 90 1.11 4.61 -5.74
CA ASP A 90 1.20 5.52 -6.89
C ASP A 90 1.75 4.85 -8.15
N ARG A 91 2.60 3.83 -7.98
CA ARG A 91 3.22 3.08 -9.09
C ARG A 91 2.47 1.79 -9.43
N LEU A 92 1.35 1.51 -8.77
CA LEU A 92 0.65 0.24 -8.86
C LEU A 92 0.31 -0.12 -10.31
N GLN A 93 0.67 -1.34 -10.69
CA GLN A 93 0.44 -1.90 -12.01
C GLN A 93 -0.24 -3.25 -11.88
N ILE A 94 -1.26 -3.47 -12.71
CA ILE A 94 -1.92 -4.77 -12.79
C ILE A 94 -1.00 -5.76 -13.51
N MET A 95 -0.91 -6.99 -13.00
CA MET A 95 -0.15 -8.05 -13.63
C MET A 95 -0.69 -8.31 -15.05
N PRO A 96 0.15 -8.34 -16.08
CA PRO A 96 -0.30 -8.68 -17.43
C PRO A 96 -0.80 -10.14 -17.48
N GLY A 97 -1.99 -10.36 -18.04
CA GLY A 97 -2.62 -11.68 -18.19
C GLY A 97 -3.67 -11.70 -19.29
#